data_AF-A0A7U6GD82-F1
#
_entry.id   AF-A0A7U6GD82-F1
#
_cell.length_a   1.000
_cell.length_b   1.000
_cell.length_c   1.000
_cell.angle_alpha   90.00
_cell.angle_beta   90.00
_cell.angle_gamma   90.00
#
_symmetry.space_group_name_H-M   'P 1'
#
loop_
_entity.id
_entity.type
_entity.pdbx_description
1 polymer ?
#
loop_
_entity_poly.entity_id
_entity_poly.type
_entity_poly.pdbx_seq_one_letter_code
_entity_poly.pdbx_strand_id
1 'polypeptide(L)'
;MRIKKRELPNYVHLFQDGDNVIIFDLLRQGVFETNIRQVNNFGLLKKYGVIPDELNSYEDNFLKLWARSICYNTNIFSSYILLTYNCNMKCLYCYERNINVKRNDSDTKTVNKILKWIKNEVKFNNSSLIDIAFFGGEPLLRNDLLVYLASDLKLFSNLNNIKFNFTLITNGTLLSPIILLELIKAEVKTIQITLDGWKTMQDYLRPLKGGRNSYELILKNISENREIIKKNNMKIIINVNLNWLNSNVEIIAPLLDDLVKIDLGNNLILSFSEVFCPIGEPSKSVLYEHTMHC
;
A
#
# COMPACT_ATOMS: atom_id res chain seq x y z
N MET A 1 14.02 -27.36 -12.52
CA MET A 1 12.88 -26.43 -12.63
C MET A 1 13.36 -25.04 -12.19
N ARG A 2 13.59 -24.12 -13.13
CA ARG A 2 14.17 -22.78 -12.85
C ARG A 2 13.10 -21.89 -12.21
N ILE A 3 13.24 -21.62 -10.92
CA ILE A 3 12.43 -20.62 -10.21
C ILE A 3 12.97 -19.24 -10.63
N LYS A 4 12.19 -18.49 -11.41
CA LYS A 4 12.49 -17.08 -11.71
C LYS A 4 12.34 -16.28 -10.42
N LYS A 5 13.44 -15.73 -9.92
CA LYS A 5 13.48 -14.71 -8.85
C LYS A 5 12.68 -13.50 -9.34
N ARG A 6 11.54 -13.20 -8.70
CA ARG A 6 10.75 -11.99 -8.96
C ARG A 6 11.58 -10.78 -8.51
N GLU A 7 11.86 -9.86 -9.42
CA GLU A 7 12.38 -8.53 -9.09
C GLU A 7 11.30 -7.79 -8.27
N LEU A 8 11.65 -7.38 -7.05
CA LEU A 8 10.79 -6.53 -6.21
C LEU A 8 10.93 -5.08 -6.69
N PRO A 9 9.84 -4.31 -6.84
CA PRO A 9 9.94 -2.91 -7.23
C PRO A 9 10.55 -2.08 -6.09
N ASN A 10 11.48 -1.19 -6.47
CA ASN A 10 12.10 -0.20 -5.61
C ASN A 10 11.10 0.92 -5.25
N TYR A 11 11.56 1.86 -4.41
CA TYR A 11 11.11 3.24 -4.18
C TYR A 11 10.44 3.59 -2.84
N VAL A 12 10.90 4.74 -2.35
CA VAL A 12 10.67 5.46 -1.10
C VAL A 12 10.17 6.85 -1.51
N HIS A 13 9.11 7.38 -0.87
CA HIS A 13 8.57 8.70 -1.23
C HIS A 13 8.75 9.76 -0.15
N LEU A 14 9.10 10.95 -0.65
CA LEU A 14 9.41 12.18 0.06
C LEU A 14 8.19 13.09 0.04
N PHE A 15 7.68 13.48 1.20
CA PHE A 15 6.76 14.62 1.32
C PHE A 15 7.55 15.82 1.87
N GLN A 16 7.44 16.97 1.21
CA GLN A 16 7.95 18.24 1.72
C GLN A 16 6.81 19.05 2.33
N ASP A 17 6.88 19.30 3.63
CA ASP A 17 6.04 20.26 4.35
C ASP A 17 6.96 21.30 5.01
N GLY A 18 7.13 22.45 4.36
CA GLY A 18 8.12 23.46 4.78
C GLY A 18 9.57 22.99 4.65
N ASP A 19 10.35 23.13 5.72
CA ASP A 19 11.76 22.70 5.84
C ASP A 19 11.93 21.22 6.21
N ASN A 20 10.82 20.52 6.50
CA ASN A 20 10.84 19.12 6.92
C ASN A 20 10.57 18.18 5.74
N VAL A 21 11.36 17.11 5.68
CA VAL A 21 11.22 16.02 4.70
C VAL A 21 10.79 14.76 5.44
N ILE A 22 9.61 14.27 5.09
CA ILE A 22 9.08 13.01 5.61
C ILE A 22 9.37 11.92 4.59
N ILE A 23 10.18 10.93 4.98
CA ILE A 23 10.54 9.77 4.18
C ILE A 23 9.66 8.60 4.60
N PHE A 24 8.87 8.07 3.66
CA PHE A 24 8.10 6.85 3.85
C PHE A 24 8.88 5.65 3.28
N ASP A 25 9.43 4.83 4.17
CA ASP A 25 10.07 3.56 3.80
C ASP A 25 9.03 2.43 3.85
N LEU A 26 8.58 2.02 2.66
CA LEU A 26 7.56 0.99 2.49
C LEU A 26 8.10 -0.43 2.71
N LEU A 27 9.42 -0.63 2.72
CA LEU A 27 10.00 -1.92 3.11
C LEU A 27 9.89 -2.16 4.62
N ARG A 28 9.60 -1.12 5.42
CA ARG A 28 9.58 -1.20 6.90
C ARG A 28 8.35 -0.56 7.57
N GLN A 29 7.40 -0.01 6.81
CA GLN A 29 6.20 0.69 7.33
C GLN A 29 6.50 1.70 8.46
N GLY A 30 7.67 2.33 8.45
CA GLY A 30 8.09 3.33 9.43
C GLY A 30 8.06 4.73 8.84
N VAL A 31 7.47 5.70 9.56
CA VAL A 31 7.58 7.13 9.25
C VAL A 31 8.90 7.63 9.82
N PHE A 32 9.82 8.07 8.95
CA PHE A 32 11.05 8.72 9.37
C PHE A 32 11.02 10.19 8.95
N GLU A 33 11.15 11.09 9.91
CA GLU A 33 11.36 12.51 9.67
C GLU A 33 12.87 12.76 9.68
N THR A 34 13.43 13.30 8.59
CA THR A 34 14.87 13.60 8.53
C THR A 34 15.15 14.85 7.69
N ASN A 35 16.27 15.50 7.98
CA ASN A 35 16.76 16.63 7.21
C ASN A 35 17.57 16.12 6.00
N ILE A 36 17.44 16.79 4.85
CA ILE A 36 17.99 16.43 3.52
C ILE A 36 19.48 16.05 3.48
N ARG A 37 20.24 16.31 4.55
CA ARG A 37 21.67 15.99 4.66
C ARG A 37 21.99 14.57 5.17
N GLN A 38 21.03 13.70 5.48
CA GLN A 38 21.29 12.41 6.17
C GLN A 38 20.89 11.12 5.44
N VAL A 39 20.61 11.14 4.13
CA VAL A 39 20.40 9.88 3.37
C VAL A 39 21.76 9.25 3.04
N ASN A 40 22.43 8.66 4.05
CA ASN A 40 23.65 7.84 3.87
C ASN A 40 23.92 6.89 5.05
N ASN A 41 22.92 6.53 5.86
CA ASN A 41 23.17 5.79 7.10
C ASN A 41 23.06 4.26 6.97
N PHE A 42 24.14 3.66 6.46
CA PHE A 42 24.45 2.22 6.59
C PHE A 42 24.40 1.71 8.04
N GLY A 43 24.55 2.60 9.03
CA GLY A 43 24.48 2.26 10.46
C GLY A 43 23.12 1.69 10.91
N LEU A 44 22.01 2.06 10.26
CA LEU A 44 20.69 1.49 10.58
C LEU A 44 20.53 0.06 10.06
N LEU A 45 21.16 -0.30 8.94
CA LEU A 45 21.08 -1.66 8.39
C LEU A 45 21.90 -2.67 9.19
N LYS A 46 23.05 -2.23 9.75
CA LYS A 46 23.86 -3.03 10.70
C LYS A 46 23.16 -3.24 12.03
N LYS A 47 22.59 -2.17 12.60
CA LYS A 47 21.86 -2.21 13.89
C LYS A 47 20.72 -3.25 13.92
N TYR A 48 20.11 -3.54 12.78
CA TYR A 48 19.00 -4.50 12.66
C TYR A 48 19.39 -5.83 11.96
N GLY A 49 20.70 -6.11 11.80
CA GLY A 49 21.19 -7.42 11.35
C GLY A 49 20.91 -7.78 9.89
N VAL A 50 20.56 -6.80 9.05
CA VAL A 50 20.25 -7.03 7.62
C VAL A 50 21.53 -7.20 6.78
N ILE A 51 22.64 -6.67 7.29
CA ILE A 51 23.97 -6.76 6.70
C ILE A 51 24.93 -7.16 7.83
N PRO A 52 25.90 -8.06 7.59
CA PRO A 52 26.91 -8.41 8.58
C PRO A 52 27.61 -7.18 9.17
N ASP A 53 27.96 -7.25 10.45
CA ASP A 53 28.61 -6.14 11.17
C ASP A 53 29.95 -5.77 10.54
N GLU A 54 30.65 -6.75 9.97
CA GLU A 54 31.89 -6.61 9.24
C GLU A 54 31.67 -6.91 7.75
N LEU A 55 31.80 -5.88 6.92
CA LEU A 55 31.90 -5.98 5.47
C LEU A 55 33.33 -5.64 5.07
N ASN A 56 33.91 -6.38 4.12
CA ASN A 56 35.18 -5.95 3.55
C ASN A 56 34.98 -4.74 2.60
N SER A 57 36.08 -4.05 2.25
CA SER A 57 36.05 -2.82 1.44
C SER A 57 35.46 -3.01 0.04
N TYR A 58 35.48 -4.23 -0.49
CA TYR A 58 34.86 -4.57 -1.78
C TYR A 58 33.35 -4.75 -1.67
N GLU A 59 32.87 -5.41 -0.61
CA GLU A 59 31.44 -5.61 -0.35
C GLU A 59 30.73 -4.30 -0.01
N ASP A 60 31.37 -3.42 0.77
CA ASP A 60 30.86 -2.08 1.07
C ASP A 60 30.74 -1.21 -0.20
N ASN A 61 31.74 -1.27 -1.09
CA ASN A 61 31.67 -0.58 -2.38
C ASN A 61 30.63 -1.19 -3.33
N PHE A 62 30.50 -2.52 -3.37
CA PHE A 62 29.50 -3.20 -4.19
C PHE A 62 28.08 -2.86 -3.72
N LEU A 63 27.81 -2.86 -2.42
CA LEU A 63 26.50 -2.49 -1.85
C LEU A 63 26.20 -1.01 -2.04
N LYS A 64 27.20 -0.11 -1.93
CA LYS A 64 27.06 1.31 -2.26
C LYS A 64 26.75 1.53 -3.74
N LEU A 65 27.44 0.83 -4.64
CA LEU A 65 27.20 0.89 -6.08
C LEU A 65 25.87 0.24 -6.48
N TRP A 66 25.47 -0.83 -5.80
CA TRP A 66 24.21 -1.53 -6.01
C TRP A 66 23.02 -0.71 -5.51
N ALA A 67 23.09 -0.17 -4.29
CA ALA A 67 22.11 0.77 -3.75
C ALA A 67 22.02 2.03 -4.61
N ARG A 68 23.16 2.56 -5.08
CA ARG A 68 23.19 3.65 -6.08
C ARG A 68 22.51 3.21 -7.37
N SER A 69 22.83 2.04 -7.94
CA SER A 69 22.24 1.55 -9.19
C SER A 69 20.73 1.32 -9.10
N ILE A 70 20.23 0.97 -7.92
CA ILE A 70 18.82 0.86 -7.58
C ILE A 70 18.16 2.23 -7.49
N CYS A 71 18.81 3.19 -6.83
CA CYS A 71 18.35 4.58 -6.77
C CYS A 71 18.46 5.31 -8.13
N TYR A 72 19.31 4.84 -9.04
CA TYR A 72 19.53 5.38 -10.38
C TYR A 72 18.86 4.55 -11.49
N ASN A 73 17.93 3.65 -11.18
CA ASN A 73 17.01 3.17 -12.21
C ASN A 73 16.03 4.30 -12.54
N THR A 74 16.49 5.29 -13.32
CA THR A 74 15.73 6.48 -13.71
C THR A 74 14.59 6.16 -14.67
N ASN A 75 14.55 4.92 -15.17
CA ASN A 75 13.62 4.50 -16.19
C ASN A 75 12.17 4.36 -15.67
N ILE A 76 11.98 4.23 -14.37
CA ILE A 76 10.66 4.11 -13.74
C ILE A 76 10.54 5.18 -12.65
N PHE A 77 9.54 6.04 -12.78
CA PHE A 77 9.08 6.87 -11.68
C PHE A 77 7.98 6.09 -10.95
N SER A 78 8.21 5.72 -9.70
CA SER A 78 7.13 5.18 -8.86
C SER A 78 6.71 6.22 -7.83
N SER A 79 5.48 6.18 -7.31
CA SER A 79 5.07 6.99 -6.14
C SER A 79 3.88 6.44 -5.39
N TYR A 80 3.86 6.67 -4.08
CA TYR A 80 2.71 6.43 -3.22
C TYR A 80 2.04 7.76 -2.87
N ILE A 81 0.78 7.91 -3.27
CA ILE A 81 0.05 9.16 -3.10
C ILE A 81 -0.98 9.00 -2.00
N LEU A 82 -0.83 9.81 -0.96
CA LEU A 82 -1.78 9.94 0.13
C LEU A 82 -2.72 11.12 -0.12
N LEU A 83 -4.00 10.83 -0.37
CA LEU A 83 -5.00 11.87 -0.65
C LEU A 83 -5.70 12.35 0.63
N THR A 84 -5.84 11.46 1.60
CA THR A 84 -6.53 11.72 2.86
C THR A 84 -5.99 10.83 3.97
N TYR A 85 -5.97 11.37 5.19
CA TYR A 85 -5.74 10.61 6.42
C TYR A 85 -7.06 10.10 7.03
N ASN A 86 -8.20 10.52 6.48
CA ASN A 86 -9.49 10.00 6.91
C ASN A 86 -9.66 8.57 6.40
N CYS A 87 -10.19 7.72 7.27
CA CYS A 87 -10.58 6.35 6.96
C CYS A 87 -11.96 6.08 7.56
N ASN A 88 -12.76 5.22 6.94
CA ASN A 88 -14.03 4.74 7.50
C ASN A 88 -13.88 3.48 8.37
N MET A 89 -12.67 2.96 8.51
CA MET A 89 -12.31 1.85 9.41
C MET A 89 -11.52 2.32 10.63
N LYS A 90 -11.38 1.45 11.63
CA LYS A 90 -10.61 1.69 12.86
C LYS A 90 -9.73 0.48 13.18
N CYS A 91 -8.83 0.13 12.25
CA CYS A 91 -7.97 -1.04 12.39
C CYS A 91 -7.09 -0.95 13.65
N LEU A 92 -6.92 -2.08 14.34
CA LEU A 92 -6.20 -2.15 15.61
C LEU A 92 -4.71 -1.82 15.44
N TYR A 93 -4.10 -2.29 14.36
CA TYR A 93 -2.69 -2.10 14.03
C TYR A 93 -2.43 -0.92 13.07
N CYS A 94 -3.40 -0.02 12.87
CA CYS A 94 -3.26 1.08 11.91
C CYS A 94 -2.07 1.99 12.26
N TYR A 95 -1.07 2.07 11.38
CA TYR A 95 0.10 2.92 11.56
C TYR A 95 -0.25 4.42 11.61
N GLU A 96 -1.37 4.82 11.00
CA GLU A 96 -1.85 6.21 10.99
C GLU A 96 -2.47 6.64 12.32
N ARG A 97 -2.81 5.69 13.20
CA ARG A 97 -3.49 5.96 14.48
C ARG A 97 -2.67 6.86 15.42
N ASN A 98 -1.34 6.77 15.36
CA ASN A 98 -0.44 7.53 16.21
C ASN A 98 0.04 8.84 15.58
N ILE A 99 -0.40 9.16 14.36
CA ILE A 99 -0.05 10.41 13.68
C ILE A 99 -0.98 11.52 14.22
N ASN A 100 -0.60 12.09 15.38
CA ASN A 100 -1.30 13.18 16.07
C ASN A 100 -1.15 14.55 15.39
N VAL A 101 -1.30 14.62 14.08
CA VAL A 101 -1.26 15.89 13.34
C VAL A 101 -2.65 16.14 12.80
N LYS A 102 -3.25 17.29 13.13
CA LYS A 102 -4.48 17.77 12.47
C LYS A 102 -4.16 18.01 10.99
N ARG A 103 -4.30 16.98 10.16
CA ARG A 103 -4.04 17.06 8.72
C ARG A 103 -5.36 17.14 8.00
N ASN A 104 -5.53 18.23 7.25
CA ASN A 104 -6.65 18.39 6.34
C ASN A 104 -6.51 17.40 5.18
N ASP A 105 -7.63 17.01 4.59
CA ASP A 105 -7.60 16.30 3.32
C ASP A 105 -6.86 17.12 2.27
N SER A 106 -6.25 16.44 1.30
CA SER A 106 -5.69 17.13 0.14
C SER A 106 -6.79 17.95 -0.55
N ASP A 107 -6.47 19.11 -1.08
CA ASP A 107 -7.35 19.87 -1.96
C ASP A 107 -6.84 19.82 -3.41
N THR A 108 -7.62 20.34 -4.35
CA THR A 108 -7.22 20.39 -5.76
C THR A 108 -5.91 21.16 -5.96
N LYS A 109 -5.64 22.19 -5.13
CA LYS A 109 -4.38 22.96 -5.20
C LYS A 109 -3.19 22.08 -4.85
N THR A 110 -3.31 21.25 -3.81
CA THR A 110 -2.29 20.29 -3.38
C THR A 110 -2.07 19.23 -4.45
N VAL A 111 -3.14 18.66 -5.01
CA VAL A 111 -3.04 17.70 -6.12
C VAL A 111 -2.35 18.31 -7.33
N ASN A 112 -2.63 19.57 -7.68
CA ASN A 112 -1.94 20.25 -8.79
C ASN A 112 -0.44 20.42 -8.54
N LYS A 113 -0.02 20.65 -7.28
CA LYS A 113 1.41 20.68 -6.92
C LYS A 113 2.04 19.28 -7.07
N ILE A 114 1.36 18.23 -6.62
CA ILE A 114 1.81 16.84 -6.79
C ILE A 114 1.97 16.50 -8.27
N LEU A 115 0.97 16.81 -9.10
CA LEU A 115 1.01 16.61 -10.54
C LEU A 115 2.20 17.34 -11.19
N LYS A 116 2.42 18.61 -10.83
CA LYS A 116 3.56 19.39 -11.34
C LYS A 116 4.89 18.74 -10.94
N TRP A 117 5.02 18.30 -9.69
CA TRP A 117 6.21 17.63 -9.20
C TRP A 117 6.47 16.31 -9.95
N ILE A 118 5.48 15.40 -10.03
CA ILE A 118 5.60 14.13 -10.75
C ILE A 118 6.04 14.36 -12.20
N LYS A 119 5.39 15.29 -12.91
CA LYS A 119 5.72 15.59 -14.33
C LYS A 119 7.15 16.12 -14.48
N ASN A 120 7.62 16.93 -13.53
CA ASN A 120 8.99 17.44 -13.54
C ASN A 120 10.00 16.32 -13.29
N GLU A 121 9.77 15.47 -12.30
CA GLU A 121 10.65 14.33 -11.99
C GLU A 121 10.73 13.35 -13.15
N VAL A 122 9.59 13.00 -13.75
CA VAL A 122 9.52 12.10 -14.91
C VAL A 122 10.33 12.66 -16.08
N LYS A 123 10.22 13.95 -16.37
CA LYS A 123 10.99 14.61 -17.43
C LYS A 123 12.48 14.69 -17.11
N PHE A 124 12.80 15.08 -15.87
CA PHE A 124 14.18 15.24 -15.43
C PHE A 124 14.95 13.90 -15.49
N ASN A 125 14.30 12.82 -15.07
CA ASN A 125 14.87 11.48 -15.05
C ASN A 125 14.70 10.72 -16.38
N ASN A 126 13.97 11.28 -17.35
CA ASN A 126 13.61 10.63 -18.60
C ASN A 126 12.97 9.23 -18.39
N SER A 127 12.03 9.15 -17.43
CA SER A 127 11.38 7.90 -17.06
C SER A 127 10.45 7.41 -18.18
N SER A 128 10.53 6.11 -18.51
CA SER A 128 9.64 5.47 -19.49
C SER A 128 8.40 4.84 -18.88
N LEU A 129 8.29 4.80 -17.55
CA LEU A 129 7.14 4.30 -16.80
C LEU A 129 6.81 5.19 -15.61
N ILE A 130 5.52 5.47 -15.41
CA ILE A 130 4.95 6.08 -14.20
C ILE A 130 4.14 5.01 -13.44
N ASP A 131 4.56 4.62 -12.25
CA ASP A 131 3.88 3.64 -11.41
C ASP A 131 3.36 4.30 -10.13
N ILE A 132 2.04 4.53 -10.03
CA ILE A 132 1.44 5.23 -8.88
C ILE A 132 0.57 4.29 -8.08
N ALA A 133 0.81 4.22 -6.78
CA ALA A 133 -0.07 3.60 -5.81
C ALA A 133 -0.82 4.67 -5.01
N PHE A 134 -2.14 4.68 -5.06
CA PHE A 134 -2.98 5.51 -4.21
C PHE A 134 -3.20 4.80 -2.87
N PHE A 135 -2.83 5.44 -1.76
CA PHE A 135 -2.93 4.90 -0.40
C PHE A 135 -3.32 6.00 0.61
N GLY A 136 -3.30 5.68 1.90
CA GLY A 136 -3.58 6.59 3.01
C GLY A 136 -4.59 5.96 3.95
N GLY A 137 -5.44 6.80 4.55
CA GLY A 137 -6.55 6.33 5.37
C GLY A 137 -7.51 5.46 4.56
N GLU A 138 -8.38 6.07 3.75
CA GLU A 138 -9.14 5.38 2.71
C GLU A 138 -9.20 6.27 1.46
N PRO A 139 -8.43 5.95 0.40
CA PRO A 139 -8.36 6.80 -0.79
C PRO A 139 -9.70 7.02 -1.48
N LEU A 140 -10.63 6.06 -1.40
CA LEU A 140 -11.96 6.18 -2.01
C LEU A 140 -12.84 7.24 -1.33
N LEU A 141 -12.50 7.73 -0.13
CA LEU A 141 -13.15 8.91 0.44
C LEU A 141 -12.86 10.17 -0.38
N ARG A 142 -11.75 10.19 -1.13
CA ARG A 142 -11.35 11.25 -2.07
C ARG A 142 -11.20 10.73 -3.48
N ASN A 143 -12.17 9.91 -3.91
CA ASN A 143 -12.21 9.37 -5.27
C ASN A 143 -12.22 10.47 -6.35
N ASP A 144 -12.81 11.62 -6.03
CA ASP A 144 -12.76 12.85 -6.85
C ASP A 144 -11.32 13.24 -7.22
N LEU A 145 -10.43 13.30 -6.22
CA LEU A 145 -9.03 13.67 -6.42
C LEU A 145 -8.21 12.53 -7.03
N LEU A 146 -8.50 11.29 -6.65
CA LEU A 146 -7.84 10.11 -7.20
C LEU A 146 -8.03 10.06 -8.71
N VAL A 147 -9.29 10.13 -9.16
CA VAL A 147 -9.67 10.08 -10.57
C VAL A 147 -9.10 11.29 -11.32
N TYR A 148 -9.13 12.48 -10.71
CA TYR A 148 -8.54 13.68 -11.29
C TYR A 148 -7.04 13.53 -11.54
N LEU A 149 -6.29 13.07 -10.53
CA LEU A 149 -4.84 12.88 -10.60
C LEU A 149 -4.48 11.79 -11.63
N ALA A 150 -5.12 10.63 -11.56
CA ALA A 150 -4.89 9.54 -12.49
C ALA A 150 -5.22 9.92 -13.94
N SER A 151 -6.32 10.66 -14.16
CA SER A 151 -6.70 11.11 -15.51
C SER A 151 -5.71 12.12 -16.09
N ASP A 152 -5.20 13.04 -15.28
CA ASP A 152 -4.18 14.00 -15.71
C ASP A 152 -2.84 13.30 -16.03
N LEU A 153 -2.39 12.37 -15.17
CA LEU A 153 -1.17 11.59 -15.44
C LEU A 153 -1.32 10.67 -16.65
N LYS A 154 -2.49 10.08 -16.88
CA LYS A 154 -2.80 9.32 -18.10
C LYS A 154 -2.63 10.19 -19.34
N LEU A 155 -3.23 11.39 -19.35
CA LEU A 155 -3.11 12.32 -20.47
C LEU A 155 -1.64 12.72 -20.70
N PHE A 156 -0.93 13.07 -19.63
CA PHE A 156 0.49 13.41 -19.69
C PHE A 156 1.33 12.25 -20.26
N SER A 157 1.10 11.04 -19.78
CA SER A 157 1.83 9.85 -20.22
C SER A 157 1.61 9.56 -21.70
N ASN A 158 0.36 9.63 -22.17
CA ASN A 158 0.01 9.44 -23.58
C ASN A 158 0.67 10.49 -24.49
N LEU A 159 0.67 11.77 -24.08
CA LEU A 159 1.29 12.84 -24.86
C LEU A 159 2.82 12.73 -24.96
N ASN A 160 3.46 12.03 -24.02
CA ASN A 160 4.92 11.89 -23.96
C ASN A 160 5.40 10.46 -24.27
N ASN A 161 4.49 9.57 -24.71
CA ASN A 161 4.77 8.15 -24.97
C ASN A 161 5.41 7.41 -23.78
N ILE A 162 4.92 7.71 -22.58
CA ILE A 162 5.37 7.11 -21.30
C ILE A 162 4.34 6.06 -20.91
N LYS A 163 4.81 4.89 -20.45
CA LYS A 163 3.91 3.87 -19.90
C LYS A 163 3.40 4.32 -18.54
N PHE A 164 2.25 3.84 -18.11
CA PHE A 164 1.79 4.07 -16.75
C PHE A 164 1.12 2.83 -16.17
N ASN A 165 1.18 2.72 -14.85
CA ASN A 165 0.46 1.74 -14.06
C ASN A 165 -0.09 2.46 -12.82
N PHE A 166 -1.39 2.29 -12.57
CA PHE A 166 -2.04 2.88 -11.41
C PHE A 166 -2.69 1.79 -10.56
N THR A 167 -2.32 1.80 -9.28
CA THR A 167 -2.80 0.85 -8.27
C THR A 167 -3.58 1.61 -7.19
N LEU A 168 -4.75 1.12 -6.83
CA LEU A 168 -5.51 1.58 -5.66
C LEU A 168 -5.28 0.61 -4.51
N ILE A 169 -4.76 1.09 -3.38
CA ILE A 169 -4.72 0.36 -2.12
C ILE A 169 -5.90 0.85 -1.27
N THR A 170 -6.91 0.01 -1.11
CA THR A 170 -8.17 0.35 -0.44
C THR A 170 -8.53 -0.71 0.60
N ASN A 171 -9.35 -0.35 1.56
CA ASN A 171 -9.98 -1.31 2.43
C ASN A 171 -11.15 -2.06 1.79
N GLY A 172 -11.61 -1.66 0.60
CA GLY A 172 -12.63 -2.35 -0.19
C GLY A 172 -14.08 -2.08 0.21
N THR A 173 -14.32 -1.42 1.34
CA THR A 173 -15.68 -1.20 1.89
C THR A 173 -16.51 -0.18 1.10
N LEU A 174 -15.87 0.66 0.30
CA LEU A 174 -16.51 1.67 -0.55
C LEU A 174 -16.60 1.28 -2.02
N LEU A 175 -16.14 0.08 -2.40
CA LEU A 175 -16.23 -0.36 -3.79
C LEU A 175 -17.70 -0.47 -4.22
N SER A 176 -18.00 0.17 -5.35
CA SER A 176 -19.33 0.20 -5.96
C SER A 176 -19.19 0.24 -7.49
N PRO A 177 -20.27 -0.08 -8.23
CA PRO A 177 -20.23 -0.01 -9.69
C PRO A 177 -19.79 1.35 -10.22
N ILE A 178 -20.26 2.43 -9.61
CA ILE A 178 -19.93 3.82 -10.01
C ILE A 178 -18.44 4.08 -9.83
N ILE A 179 -17.89 3.79 -8.65
CA ILE A 179 -16.46 3.98 -8.36
C ILE A 179 -15.61 3.15 -9.33
N LEU A 180 -15.96 1.89 -9.59
CA LEU A 180 -15.20 1.05 -10.51
C LEU A 180 -15.20 1.61 -11.94
N LEU A 181 -16.34 2.11 -12.42
CA LEU A 181 -16.41 2.74 -13.75
C LEU A 181 -15.55 4.00 -13.85
N GLU A 182 -15.48 4.80 -12.79
CA GLU A 182 -14.60 5.97 -12.71
C GLU A 182 -13.12 5.58 -12.71
N LEU A 183 -12.74 4.55 -11.92
CA LEU A 183 -11.40 3.99 -11.89
C LEU A 183 -10.99 3.40 -13.26
N ILE A 184 -11.89 2.69 -13.93
CA ILE A 184 -11.65 2.13 -15.27
C ILE A 184 -11.38 3.26 -16.28
N LYS A 185 -12.17 4.34 -16.24
CA LYS A 185 -11.97 5.50 -17.13
C LYS A 185 -10.61 6.15 -16.91
N ALA A 186 -10.18 6.24 -15.66
CA ALA A 186 -8.87 6.74 -15.25
C ALA A 186 -7.72 5.72 -15.43
N GLU A 187 -8.02 4.50 -15.88
CA GLU A 187 -7.08 3.38 -16.02
C GLU A 187 -6.38 2.92 -14.75
N VAL A 188 -7.06 3.08 -13.60
CA VAL A 188 -6.69 2.42 -12.36
C VAL A 188 -7.21 0.99 -12.39
N LYS A 189 -6.41 0.08 -12.94
CA LYS A 189 -6.82 -1.31 -13.21
C LYS A 189 -6.39 -2.31 -12.14
N THR A 190 -5.51 -1.93 -11.22
CA THR A 190 -5.09 -2.79 -10.11
C THR A 190 -5.68 -2.25 -8.81
N ILE A 191 -6.39 -3.09 -8.07
CA ILE A 191 -6.95 -2.77 -6.76
C ILE A 191 -6.40 -3.78 -5.77
N GLN A 192 -5.65 -3.30 -4.78
CA GLN A 192 -5.25 -4.09 -3.63
C GLN A 192 -6.23 -3.86 -2.49
N ILE A 193 -6.83 -4.95 -2.01
CA ILE A 193 -7.73 -4.98 -0.86
C ILE A 193 -7.05 -5.80 0.23
N THR A 194 -7.04 -5.28 1.45
CA THR A 194 -6.48 -6.03 2.58
C THR A 194 -7.56 -6.79 3.33
N LEU A 195 -7.40 -8.11 3.43
CA LEU A 195 -8.24 -9.04 4.20
C LEU A 195 -7.33 -9.95 5.03
N ASP A 196 -7.39 -9.85 6.36
CA ASP A 196 -6.43 -10.45 7.29
C ASP A 196 -6.78 -11.89 7.72
N GLY A 197 -7.50 -12.61 6.86
CA GLY A 197 -7.97 -13.96 7.13
C GLY A 197 -9.49 -14.02 7.33
N TRP A 198 -9.94 -15.14 7.90
CA TRP A 198 -11.35 -15.45 8.11
C TRP A 198 -12.09 -14.38 8.92
N LYS A 199 -13.42 -14.32 8.73
CA LYS A 199 -14.36 -13.36 9.30
C LYS A 199 -14.03 -12.86 10.70
N THR A 200 -13.84 -13.77 11.67
CA THR A 200 -13.57 -13.39 13.07
C THR A 200 -12.30 -12.58 13.22
N MET A 201 -11.24 -12.93 12.49
CA MET A 201 -9.95 -12.26 12.52
C MET A 201 -10.03 -10.89 11.83
N GLN A 202 -10.62 -10.85 10.63
CA GLN A 202 -10.81 -9.60 9.89
C GLN A 202 -11.63 -8.60 10.68
N ASP A 203 -12.76 -9.03 11.26
CA ASP A 203 -13.66 -8.14 12.00
C ASP A 203 -13.02 -7.65 13.30
N TYR A 204 -12.20 -8.47 13.95
CA TYR A 204 -11.45 -8.08 15.15
C TYR A 204 -10.33 -7.08 14.81
N LEU A 205 -9.49 -7.39 13.83
CA LEU A 205 -8.31 -6.58 13.48
C LEU A 205 -8.68 -5.31 12.73
N ARG A 206 -9.70 -5.36 11.89
CA ARG A 206 -10.10 -4.31 10.96
C ARG A 206 -11.61 -4.05 11.07
N PRO A 207 -12.13 -3.55 12.20
CA PRO A 207 -13.53 -3.15 12.29
C PRO A 207 -13.80 -1.85 11.54
N LEU A 208 -15.04 -1.65 11.11
CA LEU A 208 -15.53 -0.33 10.67
C LEU A 208 -15.56 0.64 11.86
N LYS A 209 -15.53 1.94 11.59
CA LYS A 209 -15.87 2.94 12.62
C LYS A 209 -17.27 2.64 13.18
N GLY A 210 -17.37 2.66 14.51
CA GLY A 210 -18.57 2.23 15.24
C GLY A 210 -18.61 0.74 15.60
N GLY A 211 -17.53 -0.02 15.33
CA GLY A 211 -17.39 -1.42 15.79
C GLY A 211 -18.15 -2.45 14.94
N ARG A 212 -18.63 -2.05 13.75
CA ARG A 212 -19.31 -2.97 12.83
C ARG A 212 -18.28 -3.84 12.08
N ASN A 213 -18.71 -5.04 11.71
CA ASN A 213 -17.94 -6.01 10.95
C ASN A 213 -17.63 -5.50 9.53
N SER A 214 -16.45 -5.84 9.01
CA SER A 214 -15.97 -5.41 7.69
C SER A 214 -15.89 -6.55 6.69
N TYR A 215 -15.70 -7.80 7.14
CA TYR A 215 -15.43 -8.94 6.28
C TYR A 215 -16.52 -9.17 5.21
N GLU A 216 -17.76 -9.34 5.65
CA GLU A 216 -18.89 -9.61 4.75
C GLU A 216 -19.15 -8.45 3.79
N LEU A 217 -18.99 -7.21 4.25
CA LEU A 217 -19.15 -6.03 3.40
C LEU A 217 -18.12 -6.02 2.27
N ILE A 218 -16.86 -6.29 2.58
CA ILE A 218 -15.78 -6.33 1.58
C ILE A 218 -16.04 -7.44 0.56
N LEU A 219 -16.34 -8.66 1.02
CA LEU A 219 -16.63 -9.77 0.11
C LEU A 219 -17.87 -9.53 -0.75
N LYS A 220 -18.92 -8.95 -0.16
CA LYS A 220 -20.13 -8.55 -0.88
C LYS A 220 -19.79 -7.55 -2.00
N ASN A 221 -19.06 -6.49 -1.68
CA ASN A 221 -18.68 -5.48 -2.68
C ASN A 221 -17.86 -6.09 -3.82
N ILE A 222 -16.93 -7.00 -3.53
CA ILE A 222 -16.17 -7.69 -4.59
C ILE A 222 -17.12 -8.56 -5.44
N SER A 223 -17.99 -9.34 -4.80
CA SER A 223 -18.90 -10.27 -5.45
C SER A 223 -19.93 -9.57 -6.36
N GLU A 224 -20.56 -8.50 -5.87
CA GLU A 224 -21.55 -7.71 -6.63
C GLU A 224 -20.92 -7.03 -7.86
N ASN A 225 -19.61 -6.79 -7.84
CA ASN A 225 -18.89 -6.11 -8.90
C ASN A 225 -18.03 -7.04 -9.77
N ARG A 226 -18.09 -8.36 -9.57
CA ARG A 226 -17.23 -9.34 -10.27
C ARG A 226 -17.29 -9.22 -11.79
N GLU A 227 -18.48 -8.97 -12.36
CA GLU A 227 -18.66 -8.89 -13.81
C GLU A 227 -17.98 -7.63 -14.38
N ILE A 228 -18.05 -6.51 -13.67
CA ILE A 228 -17.36 -5.27 -14.04
C ILE A 228 -15.83 -5.50 -13.99
N ILE A 229 -15.35 -6.15 -12.94
CA ILE A 229 -13.92 -6.47 -12.75
C ILE A 229 -13.41 -7.36 -13.89
N LYS A 230 -14.12 -8.46 -14.19
CA LYS A 230 -13.75 -9.44 -15.23
C LYS A 230 -13.79 -8.80 -16.62
N LYS A 231 -14.91 -8.15 -16.98
CA LYS A 231 -15.10 -7.55 -18.32
C LYS A 231 -14.06 -6.48 -18.64
N ASN A 232 -13.58 -5.75 -17.64
CA ASN A 232 -12.60 -4.66 -17.82
C ASN A 232 -11.16 -5.09 -17.51
N ASN A 233 -10.92 -6.40 -17.31
CA ASN A 233 -9.61 -6.98 -16.98
C ASN A 233 -8.92 -6.27 -15.80
N MET A 234 -9.69 -5.86 -14.79
CA MET A 234 -9.14 -5.30 -13.56
C MET A 234 -8.52 -6.42 -12.72
N LYS A 235 -7.41 -6.13 -12.04
CA LYS A 235 -6.76 -7.06 -11.11
C LYS A 235 -7.14 -6.71 -9.68
N ILE A 236 -7.69 -7.68 -8.97
CA ILE A 236 -7.92 -7.62 -7.52
C ILE A 236 -6.81 -8.39 -6.84
N ILE A 237 -5.99 -7.68 -6.08
CA ILE A 237 -5.00 -8.27 -5.19
C ILE A 237 -5.61 -8.33 -3.79
N ILE A 238 -5.84 -9.54 -3.28
CA ILE A 238 -6.15 -9.70 -1.86
C ILE A 238 -4.82 -9.85 -1.12
N ASN A 239 -4.48 -8.84 -0.33
CA ASN A 239 -3.31 -8.86 0.54
C ASN A 239 -3.72 -9.34 1.93
N VAL A 240 -3.10 -10.43 2.40
CA VAL A 240 -3.26 -10.94 3.77
C VAL A 240 -2.05 -10.48 4.57
N ASN A 241 -2.32 -9.65 5.57
CA ASN A 241 -1.30 -9.14 6.48
C ASN A 241 -1.09 -10.16 7.62
N LEU A 242 0.00 -10.92 7.54
CA LEU A 242 0.39 -11.93 8.52
C LEU A 242 0.99 -11.26 9.76
N ASN A 243 0.51 -11.69 10.92
CA ASN A 243 0.97 -11.35 12.24
C ASN A 243 0.83 -12.59 13.15
N TRP A 244 1.21 -12.48 14.42
CA TRP A 244 1.18 -13.60 15.35
C TRP A 244 -0.23 -14.18 15.61
N LEU A 245 -1.30 -13.42 15.35
CA LEU A 245 -2.69 -13.88 15.50
C LEU A 245 -3.20 -14.65 14.28
N ASN A 246 -2.66 -14.43 13.09
CA ASN A 246 -3.22 -14.96 11.83
C ASN A 246 -2.18 -15.60 10.88
N SER A 247 -1.00 -15.94 11.40
CA SER A 247 0.05 -16.66 10.66
C SER A 247 -0.26 -18.14 10.42
N ASN A 248 -1.30 -18.69 11.04
CA ASN A 248 -1.74 -20.07 10.81
C ASN A 248 -2.59 -20.17 9.53
N VAL A 249 -2.21 -21.09 8.64
CA VAL A 249 -2.92 -21.39 7.39
C VAL A 249 -4.40 -21.72 7.61
N GLU A 250 -4.75 -22.36 8.73
CA GLU A 250 -6.14 -22.70 9.07
C GLU A 250 -7.03 -21.46 9.23
N ILE A 251 -6.45 -20.32 9.64
CA ILE A 251 -7.17 -19.05 9.80
C ILE A 251 -7.44 -18.40 8.44
N ILE A 252 -6.65 -18.74 7.42
CA ILE A 252 -6.73 -18.17 6.07
C ILE A 252 -7.59 -19.06 5.15
N ALA A 253 -7.59 -20.38 5.36
CA ALA A 253 -8.31 -21.32 4.49
C ALA A 253 -9.79 -20.96 4.25
N PRO A 254 -10.59 -20.57 5.26
CA PRO A 254 -11.99 -20.16 5.02
C PRO A 254 -12.13 -18.92 4.13
N LEU A 255 -11.18 -17.98 4.21
CA LEU A 255 -11.15 -16.83 3.30
C LEU A 255 -10.89 -17.29 1.86
N LEU A 256 -10.02 -18.28 1.65
CA LEU A 256 -9.77 -18.83 0.31
C LEU A 256 -11.04 -19.47 -0.26
N ASP A 257 -11.78 -20.24 0.55
CA ASP A 257 -13.05 -20.86 0.13
C ASP A 257 -14.07 -19.82 -0.31
N ASP A 258 -14.18 -18.71 0.44
CA ASP A 258 -15.08 -17.62 0.07
C ASP A 258 -14.64 -16.89 -1.20
N LEU A 259 -13.33 -16.67 -1.39
CA LEU A 259 -12.81 -16.05 -2.61
C LEU A 259 -13.00 -16.94 -3.85
N VAL A 260 -12.90 -18.28 -3.69
CA VAL A 260 -13.19 -19.23 -4.78
C VAL A 260 -14.66 -19.14 -5.20
N LYS A 261 -15.59 -19.02 -4.25
CA LYS A 261 -17.03 -18.86 -4.55
C LYS A 261 -17.34 -17.57 -5.33
N ILE A 262 -16.55 -16.51 -5.15
CA ILE A 262 -16.74 -15.25 -5.87
C ILE A 262 -16.38 -15.39 -7.37
N ASP A 263 -15.48 -16.31 -7.71
CA ASP A 263 -15.01 -16.58 -9.08
C ASP A 263 -14.57 -15.34 -9.87
N LEU A 264 -13.46 -14.74 -9.43
CA LEU A 264 -12.75 -13.73 -10.21
C LEU A 264 -11.81 -14.33 -11.26
N GLY A 265 -11.63 -15.65 -11.30
CA GLY A 265 -10.68 -16.32 -12.21
C GLY A 265 -9.29 -15.68 -12.19
N ASN A 266 -8.75 -15.38 -13.38
CA ASN A 266 -7.42 -14.77 -13.56
C ASN A 266 -7.33 -13.29 -13.12
N ASN A 267 -8.43 -12.70 -12.64
CA ASN A 267 -8.46 -11.34 -12.12
C ASN A 267 -8.09 -11.29 -10.63
N LEU A 268 -8.09 -12.42 -9.92
CA LEU A 268 -7.67 -12.50 -8.51
C LEU A 268 -6.20 -12.86 -8.38
N ILE A 269 -5.50 -12.13 -7.51
CA ILE A 269 -4.14 -12.41 -7.07
C ILE A 269 -4.14 -12.44 -5.55
N LEU A 270 -3.51 -13.45 -4.96
CA LEU A 270 -3.26 -13.51 -3.53
C LEU A 270 -1.84 -13.03 -3.24
N SER A 271 -1.72 -12.16 -2.24
CA SER A 271 -0.46 -11.65 -1.72
C SER A 271 -0.43 -11.81 -0.21
N PHE A 272 0.76 -12.07 0.33
CA PHE A 272 0.99 -12.19 1.77
C PHE A 272 2.08 -11.22 2.16
N SER A 273 1.82 -10.41 3.18
CA SER A 273 2.76 -9.42 3.71
C SER A 273 2.86 -9.56 5.22
N GLU A 274 4.05 -9.38 5.80
CA GLU A 274 4.19 -9.36 7.26
C GLU A 274 3.84 -7.99 7.83
N VAL A 275 3.10 -7.96 8.94
CA VAL A 275 2.84 -6.73 9.70
C VAL A 275 3.93 -6.55 10.76
N PHE A 276 4.85 -5.64 10.49
CA PHE A 276 5.81 -5.14 11.48
C PHE A 276 5.21 -3.98 12.29
N CYS A 277 4.01 -4.16 12.84
CA CYS A 277 3.49 -3.27 13.86
C CYS A 277 3.58 -4.01 15.19
N PRO A 278 4.24 -3.46 16.22
CA PRO A 278 4.08 -3.97 17.56
C PRO A 278 2.64 -3.63 17.95
N ILE A 279 1.69 -4.47 17.56
CA ILE A 279 0.60 -4.80 18.48
C ILE A 279 1.38 -5.27 19.68
N GLY A 280 1.61 -4.37 20.64
CA GLY A 280 2.54 -4.61 21.74
C GLY A 280 2.30 -6.02 22.23
N GLU A 281 3.37 -6.78 22.46
CA GLU A 281 3.23 -8.05 23.18
C GLU A 281 2.20 -7.77 24.27
N PRO A 282 1.02 -8.42 24.26
CA PRO A 282 0.11 -8.23 25.35
C PRO A 282 0.98 -8.55 26.56
N SER A 283 1.08 -7.62 27.50
CA SER A 283 1.58 -8.00 28.81
C SER A 283 0.81 -9.27 29.13
N LYS A 284 1.53 -10.35 29.45
CA LYS A 284 0.99 -11.72 29.61
C LYS A 284 -0.22 -11.80 30.56
N SER A 285 -0.62 -10.69 31.17
CA SER A 285 -1.80 -10.44 32.00
C SER A 285 -3.14 -10.26 31.28
N VAL A 286 -3.23 -9.87 29.99
CA VAL A 286 -4.56 -9.54 29.39
C VAL A 286 -5.24 -10.74 28.71
N LEU A 287 -4.50 -11.80 28.38
CA LEU A 287 -5.05 -12.99 27.72
C LEU A 287 -5.69 -14.02 28.68
N TYR A 288 -5.62 -13.81 30.00
CA TYR A 288 -6.14 -14.77 31.00
C TYR A 288 -7.46 -14.35 31.68
N GLU A 289 -7.95 -13.12 31.50
CA GLU A 289 -9.13 -12.65 32.25
C GLU A 289 -10.49 -12.88 31.56
N HIS A 290 -10.54 -13.46 30.35
CA HIS A 290 -11.81 -13.74 29.65
C HIS A 290 -12.08 -15.21 29.35
N THR A 291 -11.37 -16.13 30.01
CA THR A 291 -11.68 -17.56 30.00
C THR A 291 -11.83 -18.11 31.42
N MET A 292 -12.79 -17.61 32.19
CA MET A 292 -13.43 -18.35 33.28
C MET A 292 -14.83 -17.78 33.53
N HIS A 293 -15.84 -18.36 32.89
CA HIS A 293 -17.18 -18.60 33.44
C HIS A 293 -17.98 -19.48 32.45
N CYS A 294 -17.72 -20.78 32.55
CA CYS A 294 -18.71 -21.85 32.59
C CYS A 294 -18.22 -22.83 33.64
#